data_AF-A0A8K0CNL7-F1
#
_entry.id   AF-A0A8K0CNL7-F1
#
_cell.length_a   1.000
_cell.length_b   1.000
_cell.length_c   1.000
_cell.angle_alpha   90.00
_cell.angle_beta   90.00
_cell.angle_gamma   90.00
#
_symmetry.space_group_name_H-M   'P 1'
#
loop_
_entity.id
_entity.type
_entity.pdbx_description
1 polymer ?
#
loop_
_entity_poly.entity_id
_entity_poly.type
_entity_poly.pdbx_seq_one_letter_code
_entity_poly.pdbx_strand_id
1 'polypeptide(L)'
;MGILYFRIFLTILFFVFFLGTLVGTGIARKDFKGDDVAWWTSEDGGYPAHLVAAFSEWLMVFVFIIYVLTMEKEFKSIRFEGICFENKCSPYKNVLQHA
;
A
#
# COMPACT_ATOMS: atom_id res chain seq x y z
N MET A 1 -12.28 5.33 18.56
CA MET A 1 -13.33 5.21 17.51
C MET A 1 -12.98 5.99 16.23
N GLY A 2 -12.60 7.27 16.28
CA GLY A 2 -12.32 8.07 15.05
C GLY A 2 -11.27 7.50 14.09
N ILE A 3 -10.16 6.94 14.60
CA ILE A 3 -9.10 6.37 13.75
C ILE A 3 -9.55 5.15 12.94
N LEU A 4 -10.50 4.38 13.46
CA LEU A 4 -11.05 3.20 12.77
C LEU A 4 -11.94 3.61 11.60
N TYR A 5 -12.83 4.58 11.81
CA TYR A 5 -13.66 5.15 10.74
C TYR A 5 -12.81 5.83 9.66
N PHE A 6 -11.74 6.54 10.06
CA PHE A 6 -10.82 7.14 9.12
C PHE A 6 -10.11 6.10 8.25
N ARG A 7 -9.67 4.97 8.83
CA ARG A 7 -9.10 3.85 8.07
C ARG A 7 -10.10 3.22 7.10
N ILE A 8 -11.35 3.02 7.52
CA ILE A 8 -12.40 2.51 6.62
C ILE A 8 -12.59 3.46 5.43
N PHE A 9 -12.65 4.77 5.69
CA PHE A 9 -12.72 5.77 4.63
C PHE A 9 -11.53 5.68 3.66
N LEU A 10 -10.31 5.58 4.18
CA LEU A 10 -9.10 5.41 3.34
C LEU A 10 -9.14 4.11 2.53
N THR A 11 -9.64 3.00 3.10
CA THR A 11 -9.78 1.73 2.37
C THR A 11 -10.79 1.84 1.22
N ILE A 12 -11.94 2.49 1.45
CA ILE A 12 -12.94 2.73 0.40
C ILE A 12 -12.34 3.60 -0.70
N LEU A 13 -11.66 4.70 -0.32
CA LEU A 13 -11.01 5.61 -1.26
C LEU A 13 -9.91 4.91 -2.07
N PHE A 14 -9.09 4.09 -1.42
CA PHE A 14 -8.09 3.26 -2.08
C PHE A 14 -8.73 2.33 -3.11
N PHE A 15 -9.84 1.68 -2.76
CA PHE A 15 -10.54 0.77 -3.67
C PHE A 15 -11.12 1.50 -4.89
N VAL A 16 -11.63 2.72 -4.71
CA VAL A 16 -12.09 3.55 -5.84
C VAL A 16 -10.95 3.86 -6.80
N PHE A 17 -9.79 4.28 -6.29
CA PHE A 17 -8.63 4.55 -7.14
C PHE A 17 -8.09 3.28 -7.80
N PHE A 18 -8.08 2.15 -7.09
CA PHE A 18 -7.70 0.86 -7.64
C PHE A 18 -8.58 0.46 -8.84
N LEU A 19 -9.91 0.61 -8.73
CA LEU A 19 -10.82 0.38 -9.86
C LEU A 19 -10.55 1.36 -11.01
N GLY A 20 -10.27 2.63 -10.71
CA GLY A 20 -9.88 3.64 -11.71
C GLY A 20 -8.62 3.23 -12.48
N THR A 21 -7.58 2.78 -11.78
CA THR A 21 -6.35 2.26 -12.41
C THR A 21 -6.62 1.03 -13.26
N LEU A 22 -7.38 0.04 -12.77
CA LEU A 22 -7.68 -1.18 -13.52
C LEU A 22 -8.49 -0.91 -14.79
N VAL A 23 -9.60 -0.17 -14.65
CA VAL A 23 -10.49 0.13 -15.78
C VAL A 23 -9.79 1.05 -16.77
N GLY A 24 -9.13 2.12 -16.31
CA GLY A 24 -8.40 3.04 -17.16
C GLY A 24 -7.27 2.34 -17.93
N THR A 25 -6.51 1.47 -17.27
CA THR A 25 -5.45 0.67 -17.93
C THR A 25 -6.04 -0.31 -18.93
N GLY A 26 -7.16 -0.96 -18.60
CA GLY A 26 -7.85 -1.89 -19.50
C GLY A 26 -8.33 -1.21 -20.78
N ILE A 27 -8.96 -0.04 -20.66
CA ILE A 27 -9.40 0.77 -21.81
C ILE A 27 -8.18 1.27 -22.61
N ALA A 28 -7.19 1.84 -21.92
CA ALA A 28 -5.98 2.35 -22.56
C ALA A 28 -5.30 1.28 -23.41
N ARG A 29 -5.07 0.08 -22.85
CA ARG A 29 -4.43 -1.02 -23.57
C ARG A 29 -5.27 -1.55 -24.73
N LYS A 30 -6.58 -1.56 -24.59
CA LYS A 30 -7.49 -1.99 -25.66
C LYS A 30 -7.43 -1.04 -26.85
N ASP A 31 -7.36 0.27 -26.58
CA ASP A 31 -7.41 1.30 -27.61
C ASP A 31 -6.03 1.75 -28.09
N PHE A 32 -4.95 1.20 -27.51
CA PHE A 32 -3.57 1.54 -27.85
C PHE A 32 -3.24 1.25 -29.31
N LYS A 33 -2.66 2.24 -29.98
CA LYS A 33 -2.28 2.19 -31.41
C LYS A 33 -0.87 2.72 -31.69
N GLY A 34 -0.06 2.90 -30.64
CA GLY A 34 1.33 3.36 -30.77
C GLY A 34 2.30 2.21 -31.03
N ASP A 35 3.54 2.57 -31.37
CA ASP A 35 4.61 1.62 -31.67
C ASP A 35 5.32 1.07 -30.41
N ASP A 36 5.31 1.83 -29.31
CA ASP A 36 5.97 1.48 -28.05
C ASP A 36 5.03 1.68 -26.84
N VAL A 37 4.70 0.58 -26.16
CA VAL A 37 3.80 0.57 -24.98
C VAL A 37 4.42 1.29 -23.78
N ALA A 38 5.73 1.48 -23.75
CA ALA A 38 6.42 2.20 -22.68
C ALA A 38 6.41 3.72 -22.88
N TRP A 39 6.17 4.20 -24.11
CA TRP A 39 6.23 5.62 -24.43
C TRP A 39 4.90 6.09 -25.03
N TRP A 40 4.09 6.76 -24.19
CA TRP A 40 2.76 7.24 -24.54
C TRP A 40 2.77 8.70 -24.94
N THR A 41 2.06 9.01 -26.02
CA THR A 41 1.84 10.37 -26.54
C THR A 41 0.37 10.70 -26.62
N SER A 42 0.04 12.00 -26.70
CA SER A 42 -1.35 12.45 -26.87
C SER A 42 -2.02 11.99 -28.17
N GLU A 43 -1.26 11.50 -29.13
CA GLU A 43 -1.75 10.98 -30.40
C GLU A 43 -2.12 9.49 -30.32
N ASP A 44 -1.61 8.78 -29.31
CA ASP A 44 -1.89 7.36 -29.12
C ASP A 44 -3.34 7.15 -28.70
N GLY A 45 -3.97 6.14 -29.32
CA GLY A 45 -5.30 5.70 -28.94
C GLY A 45 -5.33 5.28 -27.46
N GLY A 46 -6.38 5.67 -26.74
CA GLY A 46 -6.49 5.38 -25.31
C GLY A 46 -5.63 6.24 -24.39
N TYR A 47 -4.87 7.22 -24.90
CA TYR A 47 -4.03 8.10 -24.06
C TYR A 47 -4.77 8.81 -22.92
N PRO A 48 -5.99 9.36 -23.11
CA PRO A 48 -6.74 9.94 -21.98
C PRO A 48 -7.08 8.92 -20.90
N ALA A 49 -7.41 7.69 -21.26
CA ALA A 49 -7.68 6.61 -20.31
C ALA A 49 -6.41 6.17 -19.59
N HIS A 50 -5.27 6.15 -20.29
CA HIS A 50 -3.95 5.90 -19.71
C HIS A 50 -3.61 6.96 -18.66
N LEU A 51 -3.84 8.24 -18.97
CA LEU A 51 -3.58 9.35 -18.06
C LEU A 51 -4.45 9.26 -16.81
N VAL A 52 -5.74 8.96 -16.95
CA VAL A 52 -6.65 8.73 -15.81
C VAL A 52 -6.18 7.56 -14.95
N ALA A 53 -5.72 6.47 -15.57
CA ALA A 53 -5.20 5.31 -14.85
C ALA A 53 -3.94 5.66 -14.06
N ALA A 54 -3.00 6.38 -14.68
CA ALA A 54 -1.77 6.83 -14.03
C ALA A 54 -2.06 7.77 -12.86
N PHE A 55 -2.92 8.77 -13.02
CA PHE A 55 -3.32 9.64 -11.90
C PHE A 55 -3.99 8.87 -10.77
N SER A 56 -4.88 7.93 -11.11
CA SER A 56 -5.53 7.06 -10.11
C SER A 56 -4.51 6.22 -9.36
N GLU A 57 -3.50 5.71 -10.04
CA GLU A 57 -2.42 4.91 -9.44
C GLU A 57 -1.58 5.73 -8.45
N TRP A 58 -1.16 6.94 -8.84
CA TRP A 58 -0.41 7.81 -7.93
C TRP A 58 -1.23 8.21 -6.70
N LEU A 59 -2.52 8.54 -6.87
CA LEU A 59 -3.42 8.83 -5.75
C LEU A 59 -3.62 7.61 -4.84
N MET A 60 -3.75 6.41 -5.43
CA MET A 60 -3.81 5.14 -4.70
C MET A 60 -2.58 4.95 -3.80
N VAL A 61 -1.37 5.22 -4.32
CA VAL A 61 -0.13 5.15 -3.56
C VAL A 61 -0.13 6.15 -2.39
N PHE A 62 -0.55 7.40 -2.60
CA PHE A 62 -0.63 8.39 -1.52
C PHE A 62 -1.61 7.96 -0.42
N VAL A 63 -2.80 7.46 -0.79
CA VAL A 63 -3.80 6.96 0.16
C VAL A 63 -3.24 5.77 0.95
N PHE A 64 -2.52 4.87 0.28
CA PHE A 64 -1.87 3.73 0.92
C PHE A 64 -0.82 4.15 1.95
N ILE A 65 0.05 5.10 1.60
CA ILE A 65 1.07 5.62 2.52
C ILE A 65 0.38 6.23 3.76
N ILE A 66 -0.63 7.08 3.56
CA ILE A 66 -1.39 7.67 4.67
C ILE A 66 -2.02 6.58 5.54
N TYR A 67 -2.63 5.55 4.94
CA TYR A 67 -3.20 4.42 5.66
C TYR A 67 -2.15 3.70 6.51
N VAL A 68 -0.99 3.38 5.95
CA VAL A 68 0.12 2.73 6.67
C VAL A 68 0.61 3.60 7.84
N LEU A 69 0.69 4.92 7.67
CA LEU A 69 1.04 5.84 8.76
C LEU A 69 0.04 5.80 9.91
N THR A 70 -1.25 5.56 9.63
CA THR A 70 -2.22 5.38 10.73
C THR A 70 -1.94 4.15 11.59
N MET A 71 -1.23 3.14 11.06
CA MET A 71 -0.89 1.88 11.74
C MET A 71 0.37 1.97 12.60
N GLU A 72 1.06 3.11 12.62
CA GLU A 72 2.36 3.29 13.31
C GLU A 72 2.33 2.78 14.77
N LYS A 73 1.28 3.12 15.53
CA LYS A 73 1.15 2.71 16.94
C LYS A 73 1.02 1.20 17.11
N GLU A 74 0.32 0.56 16.20
CA GLU A 74 0.12 -0.90 16.22
C GLU A 74 1.42 -1.61 15.88
N PHE A 75 2.15 -1.12 14.87
CA PHE A 75 3.48 -1.67 14.55
C PHE A 75 4.47 -1.52 15.70
N LYS A 76 4.45 -0.41 16.44
CA LYS A 76 5.29 -0.23 17.63
C LYS A 76 4.90 -1.14 18.80
N SER A 77 3.67 -1.66 18.82
CA SER A 77 3.19 -2.56 19.86
C SER A 77 3.61 -4.02 19.63
N ILE A 78 4.06 -4.35 18.42
CA ILE A 78 4.56 -5.68 18.07
C ILE A 78 5.85 -5.92 18.85
N ARG A 79 5.81 -6.81 19.84
CA ARG A 79 7.00 -7.31 20.52
C ARG A 79 7.45 -8.58 19.83
N PHE A 80 8.68 -8.58 19.33
CA PHE A 80 9.31 -9.78 18.83
C PHE A 80 9.84 -10.58 20.04
N GLU A 81 9.25 -11.74 20.31
CA GLU A 81 9.97 -12.74 21.09
C GLU A 81 11.16 -13.18 20.24
N GLY A 82 12.37 -12.98 20.74
CA GLY A 82 13.59 -13.36 20.03
C GLY A 82 13.57 -14.84 19.69
N ILE A 83 14.17 -15.22 18.57
CA ILE A 83 14.40 -16.62 18.24
C ILE A 83 15.35 -17.19 19.31
N CYS A 84 14.81 -18.00 20.21
CA CYS A 84 15.61 -18.75 21.18
C CYS A 84 16.34 -19.87 20.43
N PHE A 85 17.63 -19.66 20.15
CA PHE A 85 18.50 -20.75 19.73
C PHE A 85 18.75 -21.68 20.93
N GLU A 86 18.38 -22.94 20.78
CA GLU A 86 18.42 -24.00 21.81
C GLU A 86 19.80 -24.18 22.47
N ASN A 87 20.87 -23.62 21.89
CA ASN A 87 22.24 -23.73 22.38
C ASN A 87 22.77 -22.57 23.26
N LYS A 88 21.93 -21.61 23.69
CA LYS A 88 22.29 -20.70 24.80
C LYS A 88 21.10 -20.41 25.71
N CYS A 89 20.77 -21.37 26.58
CA CYS A 89 20.16 -21.03 27.87
C CYS A 89 21.13 -20.12 28.65
N SER A 90 20.92 -18.81 28.59
CA SER A 90 21.63 -17.81 29.41
C SER A 90 20.83 -17.55 30.71
N PRO A 91 21.49 -17.39 31.88
CA PRO A 91 20.92 -17.62 33.22
C PRO A 91 20.12 -16.41 33.77
N TYR A 92 19.39 -15.68 32.94
CA TYR A 92 18.73 -14.43 33.36
C TYR A 92 17.36 -14.61 34.03
N LYS A 93 17.03 -15.82 34.50
CA LYS A 93 15.74 -16.10 35.13
C LYS A 93 15.66 -15.71 36.61
N ASN A 94 16.79 -15.36 37.25
CA ASN A 94 16.85 -15.16 38.71
C ASN A 94 17.03 -13.71 39.20
N VAL A 95 17.21 -12.72 38.32
CA VAL A 95 17.49 -11.33 38.75
C VAL A 95 16.23 -10.46 38.88
N LEU A 96 15.11 -10.85 38.26
CA LEU A 96 13.88 -10.04 38.24
C LEU A 96 12.79 -10.50 39.22
N GLN A 97 13.06 -11.49 40.08
CA GLN A 97 12.11 -11.94 41.12
C GLN A 97 12.36 -11.32 42.51
N HIS A 98 13.37 -10.44 42.65
CA HIS A 98 13.73 -9.82 43.94
C HIS A 98 13.95 -8.29 43.88
N ALA A 99 13.37 -7.59 42.90
CA ALA A 99 13.36 -6.13 42.83
C ALA A 99 11.93 -5.58 42.88
#